data_AF-A0A1G7IS03-F1
#
_entry.id   AF-A0A1G7IS03-F1
#
_cell.length_a   1.000
_cell.length_b   1.000
_cell.length_c   1.000
_cell.angle_alpha   90.00
_cell.angle_beta   90.00
_cell.angle_gamma   90.00
#
_symmetry.space_group_name_H-M   'P 1'
#
loop_
_entity.id
_entity.type
_entity.pdbx_description
1 polymer ?
#
loop_
_entity_poly.entity_id
_entity_poly.type
_entity_poly.pdbx_seq_one_letter_code
_entity_poly.pdbx_strand_id
1 'polypeptide(L)'
;MARRYRKRDKEGSMARMVWAIGEILRTKGHRFLYLNEIARCADVGKQYVKKYFGSVNGLIRAYIMETEYWLPHFEEVKSQPLPAPDNLLDYYISTLQEQFRYFNETPELQKIILWQISEPNALMRSISERREKDGALLLGLSDPHFLNSGISLKAVVAMILGGGYYVAMQAGTNNSPVCGIDVNTERDREIFIETMVQILKWAWKAADENRHKHGLKKNV
;
A
#
# COMPACT_ATOMS: atom_id res chain seq x y z
N MET A 1 31.31 -21.19 38.68
CA MET A 1 30.34 -20.12 38.37
C MET A 1 29.80 -20.32 36.95
N ALA A 2 28.58 -20.84 36.83
CA ALA A 2 27.95 -21.06 35.53
C ALA A 2 27.60 -19.71 34.89
N ARG A 3 28.16 -19.43 33.71
CA ARG A 3 27.73 -18.33 32.84
C ARG A 3 26.26 -18.57 32.50
N ARG A 4 25.37 -17.93 33.25
CA ARG A 4 23.94 -17.82 32.96
C ARG A 4 23.84 -17.08 31.62
N TYR A 5 23.80 -17.83 30.51
CA TYR A 5 23.59 -17.29 29.18
C TYR A 5 22.19 -16.70 29.19
N ARG A 6 22.12 -15.42 29.57
CA ARG A 6 20.87 -14.67 29.70
C ARG A 6 20.19 -14.81 28.34
N LYS A 7 19.04 -15.47 28.32
CA LYS A 7 17.99 -15.38 27.29
C LYS A 7 17.57 -13.90 27.27
N ARG A 8 18.49 -13.05 26.82
CA ARG A 8 18.44 -11.59 26.81
C ARG A 8 17.38 -11.29 25.77
N ASP A 9 16.17 -11.03 26.27
CA ASP A 9 15.00 -10.48 25.59
C ASP A 9 15.16 -10.38 24.06
N LYS A 10 15.10 -11.53 23.39
CA LYS A 10 15.27 -11.62 21.93
C LYS A 10 14.15 -10.85 21.26
N GLU A 11 12.93 -11.14 21.70
CA GLU A 11 11.69 -10.56 21.15
C GLU A 11 11.66 -9.05 21.35
N GLY A 12 11.93 -8.54 22.55
CA GLY A 12 11.97 -7.10 22.76
C GLY A 12 13.13 -6.42 22.04
N SER A 13 14.27 -7.10 21.84
CA SER A 13 15.34 -6.57 20.98
C SER A 13 14.92 -6.50 19.51
N MET A 14 14.19 -7.50 19.00
CA MET A 14 13.63 -7.50 17.65
C MET A 14 12.59 -6.39 17.49
N ALA A 15 11.65 -6.28 18.44
CA ALA A 15 10.62 -5.25 18.43
C ALA A 15 11.20 -3.83 18.45
N ARG A 16 12.21 -3.55 19.30
CA ARG A 16 12.89 -2.25 19.32
C ARG A 16 13.59 -1.92 18.00
N MET A 17 14.17 -2.92 17.33
CA MET A 17 14.80 -2.71 16.02
C MET A 17 13.77 -2.40 14.93
N VAL A 18 12.62 -3.07 14.94
CA VAL A 18 11.54 -2.81 13.99
C VAL A 18 10.93 -1.42 14.25
N TRP A 19 10.63 -1.10 15.51
CA TRP A 19 10.17 0.22 15.92
C TRP A 19 11.13 1.35 15.49
N ALA A 20 12.44 1.15 15.63
CA ALA A 20 13.43 2.13 15.22
C ALA A 20 13.39 2.45 13.71
N ILE A 21 12.97 1.51 12.86
CA ILE A 21 12.79 1.80 11.42
C ILE A 21 11.69 2.85 11.23
N GLY A 22 10.54 2.66 11.87
CA GLY A 22 9.41 3.60 11.82
C GLY A 22 9.79 4.98 12.35
N GLU A 23 10.46 5.03 13.50
CA GLU A 23 10.92 6.29 14.09
C GLU A 23 11.91 7.05 13.20
N ILE A 24 12.87 6.35 12.59
CA ILE A 24 13.83 6.95 11.67
C ILE A 24 13.11 7.45 10.41
N LEU A 25 12.20 6.65 9.84
CA LEU A 25 11.40 7.07 8.69
C LEU A 25 10.60 8.35 8.97
N ARG A 26 9.94 8.40 10.13
CA ARG A 26 9.10 9.53 10.57
C ARG A 26 9.90 10.80 10.84
N THR A 27 11.05 10.68 11.48
CA THR A 27 11.82 11.85 11.99
C THR A 27 12.98 12.28 11.10
N LYS A 28 13.58 11.37 10.32
CA LYS A 28 14.80 11.61 9.54
C LYS A 28 14.69 11.20 8.07
N GLY A 29 13.76 10.30 7.75
CA GLY A 29 13.55 9.78 6.40
C GLY A 29 14.46 8.59 6.04
N HIS A 30 14.19 8.00 4.86
CA HIS A 30 14.76 6.72 4.44
C HIS A 30 16.30 6.71 4.32
N ARG A 31 16.93 7.85 4.05
CA ARG A 31 18.41 7.95 3.92
C ARG A 31 19.16 7.64 5.21
N PHE A 32 18.48 7.71 6.35
CA PHE A 32 19.05 7.41 7.66
C PHE A 32 18.86 5.95 8.10
N LEU A 33 18.29 5.09 7.25
CA LEU A 33 18.10 3.67 7.50
C LEU A 33 19.39 2.86 7.28
N TYR A 34 20.45 3.20 8.01
CA TYR A 34 21.71 2.45 8.02
C TYR A 34 22.00 1.87 9.41
N LEU A 35 22.79 0.79 9.43
CA LEU A 35 23.01 -0.07 10.61
C LEU A 35 23.31 0.70 11.90
N ASN A 36 24.19 1.70 11.82
CA ASN A 36 24.62 2.48 12.98
C ASN A 36 23.47 3.28 13.60
N GLU A 37 22.66 3.91 12.77
CA GLU A 37 21.56 4.76 13.21
C GLU A 37 20.41 3.92 13.79
N ILE A 38 20.09 2.82 13.13
CA ILE A 38 19.07 1.87 13.59
C ILE A 38 19.46 1.32 14.97
N ALA A 39 20.69 0.83 15.13
CA ALA A 39 21.16 0.27 16.39
C ALA A 39 21.18 1.30 17.53
N ARG A 40 21.55 2.55 17.22
CA ARG A 40 21.52 3.68 18.16
C ARG A 40 20.09 4.02 18.58
N CYS A 41 19.16 4.08 17.62
CA CYS A 41 17.76 4.40 17.88
C CYS A 41 17.04 3.28 18.67
N ALA A 42 17.34 2.02 18.39
CA ALA A 42 16.76 0.86 19.07
C ALA A 42 17.40 0.54 20.43
N ASP A 43 18.50 1.22 20.79
CA ASP A 43 19.35 0.90 21.95
C ASP A 43 19.73 -0.60 21.99
N VAL A 44 20.27 -1.09 20.88
CA VAL A 44 20.74 -2.48 20.75
C VAL A 44 22.10 -2.57 20.09
N GLY A 45 22.84 -3.64 20.37
CA GLY A 45 24.07 -3.95 19.66
C GLY A 45 23.84 -4.22 18.16
N LYS A 46 24.63 -3.58 17.29
CA LYS A 46 24.56 -3.72 15.82
C LYS A 46 24.60 -5.17 15.33
N GLN A 47 25.29 -6.05 16.05
CA GLN A 47 25.37 -7.48 15.74
C GLN A 47 23.99 -8.17 15.71
N TYR A 48 23.00 -7.63 16.43
CA TYR A 48 21.66 -8.22 16.50
C TYR A 48 20.85 -8.01 15.23
N VAL A 49 21.10 -6.95 14.45
CA VAL A 49 20.46 -6.76 13.14
C VAL A 49 20.82 -7.92 12.22
N LYS A 50 22.11 -8.20 12.06
CA LYS A 50 22.58 -9.35 11.24
C LYS A 50 22.10 -10.68 11.82
N LYS A 51 22.13 -10.82 13.16
CA LYS A 51 21.73 -12.07 13.83
C LYS A 51 20.25 -12.42 13.66
N TYR A 52 19.36 -11.44 13.73
CA TYR A 52 17.91 -11.68 13.75
C TYR A 52 17.21 -11.39 12.43
N PHE A 53 17.74 -10.49 11.61
CA PHE A 53 17.15 -10.07 10.35
C PHE A 53 18.04 -10.35 9.12
N GLY A 54 19.25 -10.88 9.33
CA GLY A 54 20.21 -11.20 8.27
C GLY A 54 20.91 -9.98 7.66
N SER A 55 20.20 -8.87 7.48
CA SER A 55 20.71 -7.61 6.94
C SER A 55 19.84 -6.41 7.37
N VAL A 56 20.32 -5.20 7.12
CA VAL A 56 19.49 -3.98 7.26
C VAL A 56 18.27 -4.05 6.36
N ASN A 57 18.41 -4.53 5.12
CA ASN A 57 17.29 -4.71 4.21
C ASN A 57 16.28 -5.75 4.72
N GLY A 58 16.74 -6.80 5.40
CA GLY A 58 15.85 -7.78 6.04
C GLY A 58 15.04 -7.17 7.18
N LEU A 59 15.64 -6.27 7.95
CA LEU A 59 14.96 -5.54 9.01
C LEU A 59 13.96 -4.52 8.44
N ILE A 60 14.35 -3.75 7.43
CA ILE A 60 13.44 -2.82 6.72
C ILE A 60 12.27 -3.60 6.12
N ARG A 61 12.53 -4.77 5.51
CA ARG A 61 11.47 -5.62 4.98
C ARG A 61 10.50 -6.06 6.08
N ALA A 62 11.00 -6.49 7.24
CA ALA A 62 10.15 -6.88 8.36
C ALA A 62 9.24 -5.72 8.80
N TYR A 63 9.79 -4.51 8.96
CA TYR A 63 9.00 -3.32 9.28
C TYR A 63 7.93 -3.01 8.24
N ILE A 64 8.29 -3.04 6.95
CA ILE A 64 7.33 -2.78 5.87
C ILE A 64 6.20 -3.81 5.92
N MET A 65 6.46 -5.09 6.17
CA MET A 65 5.39 -6.09 6.29
C MET A 65 4.42 -5.81 7.45
N GLU A 66 4.86 -5.13 8.52
CA GLU A 66 3.99 -4.73 9.65
C GLU A 66 3.20 -3.43 9.38
N THR A 67 3.64 -2.61 8.42
CA THR A 67 3.07 -1.29 8.10
C THR A 67 2.36 -1.27 6.72
N GLU A 68 2.29 -2.42 6.06
CA GLU A 68 1.77 -2.56 4.70
C GLU A 68 0.30 -2.95 4.71
N TYR A 69 -0.49 -2.36 3.82
CA TYR A 69 -1.90 -2.69 3.63
C TYR A 69 -2.08 -3.86 2.65
N TRP A 70 -1.40 -3.80 1.51
CA TRP A 70 -1.73 -4.64 0.36
C TRP A 70 -1.39 -6.11 0.54
N LEU A 71 -0.22 -6.41 1.11
CA LEU A 71 0.24 -7.80 1.20
C LEU A 71 -0.62 -8.63 2.15
N PRO A 72 -0.94 -8.18 3.39
CA PRO A 72 -1.88 -8.89 4.24
C PRO A 72 -3.25 -9.06 3.58
N HIS A 73 -3.77 -8.01 2.94
CA HIS A 73 -5.04 -8.05 2.22
C HIS A 73 -5.06 -9.12 1.12
N PHE A 74 -4.00 -9.21 0.30
CA PHE A 74 -3.92 -10.24 -0.74
C PHE A 74 -3.79 -11.66 -0.19
N GLU A 75 -3.09 -11.86 0.93
CA GLU A 75 -3.02 -13.17 1.58
C GLU A 75 -4.40 -13.57 2.16
N GLU A 76 -5.15 -12.62 2.73
CA GLU A 76 -6.51 -12.83 3.19
C GLU A 76 -7.43 -13.26 2.03
N VAL A 77 -7.38 -12.55 0.91
CA VAL A 77 -8.14 -12.87 -0.31
C VAL A 77 -7.81 -14.27 -0.84
N LYS A 78 -6.53 -14.66 -0.84
CA LYS A 78 -6.11 -16.01 -1.27
C LYS A 78 -6.59 -17.11 -0.32
N SER A 79 -6.86 -16.77 0.95
CA SER A 79 -7.33 -17.70 1.98
C SER A 79 -8.85 -17.87 2.03
N GLN A 80 -9.60 -17.02 1.33
CA GLN A 80 -11.05 -17.01 1.30
C GLN A 80 -11.58 -17.29 -0.13
N PRO A 81 -12.87 -17.67 -0.29
CA PRO A 81 -13.49 -17.72 -1.61
C PRO A 81 -13.40 -16.36 -2.29
N LEU A 82 -13.02 -16.37 -3.57
CA LEU A 82 -12.96 -15.14 -4.36
C LEU A 82 -14.36 -14.48 -4.43
N PRO A 83 -14.42 -13.13 -4.48
CA PRO A 83 -15.68 -12.42 -4.63
C PRO A 83 -16.41 -12.89 -5.89
N ALA A 84 -17.72 -13.12 -5.75
CA ALA A 84 -18.58 -13.46 -6.88
C ALA A 84 -18.59 -12.30 -7.91
N PRO A 85 -18.75 -12.59 -9.22
CA PRO A 85 -18.73 -11.56 -10.26
C PRO A 85 -19.65 -10.36 -9.99
N ASP A 86 -20.86 -10.61 -9.50
CA ASP A 86 -21.86 -9.58 -9.21
C ASP A 86 -21.48 -8.67 -8.03
N ASN A 87 -20.57 -9.13 -7.16
CA ASN A 87 -20.10 -8.39 -5.98
C ASN A 87 -18.72 -7.76 -6.18
N LEU A 88 -18.09 -7.93 -7.35
CA LEU A 88 -16.72 -7.44 -7.59
C LEU A 88 -16.60 -5.93 -7.46
N LEU A 89 -17.59 -5.17 -7.96
CA LEU A 89 -17.58 -3.71 -7.86
C LEU A 89 -17.60 -3.26 -6.40
N ASP A 90 -18.51 -3.80 -5.59
CA ASP A 90 -18.63 -3.46 -4.18
C ASP A 90 -17.38 -3.86 -3.40
N TYR A 91 -16.77 -5.00 -3.75
CA TYR A 91 -15.49 -5.45 -3.19
C TYR A 91 -14.35 -4.46 -3.51
N TYR A 92 -14.23 -4.00 -4.76
CA TYR A 92 -13.21 -3.02 -5.14
C TYR A 92 -13.46 -1.67 -4.47
N ILE A 93 -14.72 -1.26 -4.33
CA ILE A 93 -15.12 -0.07 -3.60
C ILE A 93 -14.63 -0.16 -2.16
N SER A 94 -15.03 -1.18 -1.40
CA SER A 94 -14.63 -1.30 0.02
C SER A 94 -13.12 -1.33 0.18
N THR A 95 -12.42 -2.12 -0.66
CA THR A 95 -10.96 -2.24 -0.65
C THR A 95 -10.28 -0.89 -0.87
N LEU A 96 -10.69 -0.11 -1.88
CA LEU A 96 -10.05 1.17 -2.16
C LEU A 96 -10.35 2.24 -1.09
N GLN A 97 -11.55 2.21 -0.50
CA GLN A 97 -11.91 3.11 0.60
C GLN A 97 -11.07 2.81 1.84
N GLU A 98 -11.01 1.55 2.27
CA GLU A 98 -10.22 1.09 3.41
C GLU A 98 -8.73 1.37 3.21
N GLN A 99 -8.22 1.07 2.01
CA GLN A 99 -6.83 1.32 1.66
C GLN A 99 -6.47 2.79 1.78
N PHE A 100 -7.30 3.69 1.25
CA PHE A 100 -7.04 5.12 1.33
C PHE A 100 -7.09 5.63 2.77
N ARG A 101 -8.06 5.19 3.58
CA ARG A 101 -8.14 5.54 5.01
C ARG A 101 -6.89 5.12 5.76
N TYR A 102 -6.50 3.85 5.61
CA TYR A 102 -5.28 3.32 6.23
C TYR A 102 -4.04 4.12 5.80
N PHE A 103 -3.91 4.43 4.50
CA PHE A 103 -2.79 5.21 3.99
C PHE A 103 -2.77 6.65 4.50
N ASN A 104 -3.92 7.32 4.57
CA ASN A 104 -4.06 8.68 5.08
C ASN A 104 -3.65 8.76 6.56
N GLU A 105 -4.00 7.75 7.35
CA GLU A 105 -3.72 7.66 8.80
C GLU A 105 -2.33 7.10 9.14
N THR A 106 -1.55 6.64 8.16
CA THR A 106 -0.24 5.99 8.38
C THR A 106 0.91 6.79 7.75
N PRO A 107 1.48 7.80 8.47
CA PRO A 107 2.58 8.62 7.96
C PRO A 107 3.80 7.83 7.50
N GLU A 108 4.12 6.72 8.17
CA GLU A 108 5.28 5.90 7.83
C GLU A 108 5.10 5.18 6.50
N LEU A 109 3.89 4.70 6.20
CA LEU A 109 3.56 4.14 4.88
C LEU A 109 3.67 5.21 3.79
N GLN A 110 3.24 6.44 4.07
CA GLN A 110 3.44 7.58 3.17
C GLN A 110 4.94 7.82 2.87
N LYS A 111 5.82 7.74 3.89
CA LYS A 111 7.28 7.84 3.68
C LYS A 111 7.85 6.67 2.89
N ILE A 112 7.31 5.46 3.05
CA ILE A 112 7.70 4.28 2.26
C ILE A 112 7.31 4.47 0.79
N ILE A 113 6.07 4.87 0.50
CA ILE A 113 5.62 5.13 -0.88
C ILE A 113 6.42 6.27 -1.52
N LEU A 114 6.70 7.35 -0.78
CA LEU A 114 7.59 8.41 -1.26
C LEU A 114 8.97 7.87 -1.60
N TRP A 115 9.54 6.98 -0.78
CA TRP A 115 10.85 6.37 -1.07
C TRP A 115 10.83 5.57 -2.39
N GLN A 116 9.75 4.84 -2.68
CA GLN A 116 9.62 4.06 -3.91
C GLN A 116 9.76 4.89 -5.19
N ILE A 117 9.39 6.18 -5.14
CA ILE A 117 9.42 7.09 -6.30
C ILE A 117 10.54 8.13 -6.23
N SER A 118 11.27 8.21 -5.12
CA SER A 118 12.33 9.21 -4.92
C SER A 118 13.67 8.78 -5.53
N GLU A 119 13.96 7.48 -5.51
CA GLU A 119 15.23 6.94 -6.02
C GLU A 119 15.10 5.45 -6.38
N PRO A 120 15.92 4.92 -7.31
CA PRO A 120 15.99 3.48 -7.55
C PRO A 120 16.48 2.73 -6.30
N ASN A 121 15.69 1.78 -5.83
CA ASN A 121 16.06 0.93 -4.71
C ASN A 121 15.58 -0.52 -4.94
N ALA A 122 16.49 -1.49 -4.85
CA ALA A 122 16.19 -2.89 -5.16
C ALA A 122 15.18 -3.53 -4.19
N LEU A 123 15.22 -3.16 -2.90
CA LEU A 123 14.24 -3.63 -1.92
C LEU A 123 12.86 -3.06 -2.25
N MET A 124 12.77 -1.76 -2.49
CA MET A 124 11.52 -1.09 -2.86
C MET A 124 10.92 -1.67 -4.14
N ARG A 125 11.74 -1.85 -5.18
CA ARG A 125 11.32 -2.50 -6.43
C ARG A 125 10.73 -3.89 -6.16
N SER A 126 11.41 -4.72 -5.35
CA SER A 126 10.91 -6.07 -5.03
C SER A 126 9.56 -6.07 -4.32
N ILE A 127 9.26 -5.03 -3.52
CA ILE A 127 7.98 -4.86 -2.84
C ILE A 127 6.90 -4.44 -3.84
N SER A 128 7.19 -3.43 -4.67
CA SER A 128 6.27 -2.97 -5.72
C SER A 128 5.93 -4.07 -6.72
N GLU A 129 6.92 -4.86 -7.17
CA GLU A 129 6.70 -6.00 -8.07
C GLU A 129 5.83 -7.09 -7.44
N ARG A 130 5.97 -7.33 -6.13
CA ARG A 130 5.09 -8.27 -5.42
C ARG A 130 3.65 -7.75 -5.39
N ARG A 131 3.45 -6.46 -5.05
CA ARG A 131 2.10 -5.85 -5.05
C ARG A 131 1.46 -5.92 -6.43
N GLU A 132 2.21 -5.64 -7.49
CA GLU A 132 1.72 -5.71 -8.87
C GLU A 132 1.31 -7.14 -9.23
N LYS A 133 2.16 -8.13 -8.92
CA LYS A 133 1.86 -9.54 -9.18
C LYS A 133 0.58 -10.00 -8.47
N ASP A 134 0.45 -9.68 -7.19
CA ASP A 134 -0.71 -10.11 -6.39
C ASP A 134 -1.97 -9.32 -6.78
N GLY A 135 -1.86 -8.01 -7.03
CA GLY A 135 -2.95 -7.15 -7.49
C GLY A 135 -3.44 -7.49 -8.90
N ALA A 136 -2.56 -7.94 -9.79
CA ALA A 136 -2.94 -8.36 -11.14
C ALA A 136 -3.88 -9.57 -11.14
N LEU A 137 -3.72 -10.50 -10.19
CA LEU A 137 -4.63 -11.64 -10.02
C LEU A 137 -6.03 -11.15 -9.64
N LEU A 138 -6.12 -10.25 -8.67
CA LEU A 138 -7.38 -9.71 -8.20
C LEU A 138 -8.07 -8.85 -9.27
N LEU A 139 -7.34 -7.98 -9.96
CA LEU A 139 -7.89 -7.16 -11.05
C LEU A 139 -8.32 -8.01 -12.25
N GLY A 140 -7.65 -9.14 -12.49
CA GLY A 140 -8.01 -10.08 -13.56
C GLY A 140 -9.40 -10.70 -13.41
N LEU A 141 -9.98 -10.72 -12.21
CA LEU A 141 -11.37 -11.17 -11.99
C LEU A 141 -12.39 -10.29 -12.72
N SER A 142 -12.04 -9.04 -12.98
CA SER A 142 -12.88 -8.10 -13.71
C SER A 142 -12.72 -8.17 -15.24
N ASP A 143 -11.73 -8.90 -15.75
CA ASP A 143 -11.43 -8.97 -17.18
C ASP A 143 -12.68 -9.34 -18.03
N PRO A 144 -13.53 -10.31 -17.63
CA PRO A 144 -14.76 -10.61 -18.38
C PRO A 144 -15.73 -9.42 -18.49
N HIS A 145 -15.82 -8.59 -17.45
CA HIS A 145 -16.67 -7.40 -17.45
C HIS A 145 -16.12 -6.32 -18.37
N PHE A 146 -14.79 -6.12 -18.38
CA PHE A 146 -14.18 -5.04 -19.16
C PHE A 146 -13.79 -5.46 -20.59
N LEU A 147 -13.90 -6.74 -20.94
CA LEU A 147 -13.57 -7.25 -22.28
C LEU A 147 -14.37 -6.53 -23.37
N ASN A 148 -13.66 -6.04 -24.39
CA ASN A 148 -14.22 -5.29 -25.53
C ASN A 148 -14.98 -4.00 -25.16
N SER A 149 -14.83 -3.49 -23.93
CA SER A 149 -15.47 -2.24 -23.51
C SER A 149 -14.70 -0.97 -23.93
N GLY A 150 -13.42 -1.11 -24.27
CA GLY A 150 -12.50 0.01 -24.47
C GLY A 150 -12.02 0.67 -23.17
N ILE A 151 -12.39 0.12 -22.01
CA ILE A 151 -12.03 0.65 -20.68
C ILE A 151 -11.02 -0.29 -20.02
N SER A 152 -9.92 0.27 -19.52
CA SER A 152 -8.93 -0.46 -18.72
C SER A 152 -9.16 -0.21 -17.24
N LEU A 153 -9.73 -1.20 -16.52
CA LEU A 153 -9.89 -1.10 -15.07
C LEU A 153 -8.54 -0.89 -14.38
N LYS A 154 -7.48 -1.54 -14.86
CA LYS A 154 -6.11 -1.39 -14.33
C LYS A 154 -5.65 0.07 -14.38
N ALA A 155 -5.91 0.77 -15.48
CA ALA A 155 -5.57 2.19 -15.61
C ALA A 155 -6.43 3.07 -14.69
N VAL A 156 -7.73 2.77 -14.55
CA VAL A 156 -8.64 3.46 -13.63
C VAL A 156 -8.15 3.33 -12.19
N VAL A 157 -7.85 2.11 -11.74
CA VAL A 157 -7.34 1.85 -10.39
C VAL A 157 -5.97 2.50 -10.18
N ALA A 158 -5.07 2.46 -11.16
CA ALA A 158 -3.77 3.13 -11.07
C ALA A 158 -3.91 4.65 -10.89
N MET A 159 -4.87 5.29 -11.58
CA MET A 159 -5.17 6.72 -11.41
C MET A 159 -5.75 7.02 -10.02
N ILE A 160 -6.65 6.17 -9.53
CA ILE A 160 -7.23 6.31 -8.18
C ILE A 160 -6.14 6.19 -7.11
N LEU A 161 -5.29 5.16 -7.18
CA LEU A 161 -4.20 4.96 -6.23
C LEU A 161 -3.15 6.08 -6.33
N GLY A 162 -2.73 6.46 -7.53
CA GLY A 162 -1.77 7.54 -7.74
C GLY A 162 -2.27 8.87 -7.21
N GLY A 163 -3.53 9.22 -7.50
CA GLY A 163 -4.18 10.42 -6.99
C GLY A 163 -4.33 10.40 -5.46
N GLY A 164 -4.82 9.29 -4.91
CA GLY A 164 -4.98 9.11 -3.47
C GLY A 164 -3.65 9.21 -2.72
N TYR A 165 -2.61 8.54 -3.22
CA TYR A 165 -1.28 8.63 -2.64
C TYR A 165 -0.75 10.06 -2.64
N TYR A 166 -0.84 10.75 -3.78
CA TYR A 166 -0.38 12.13 -3.89
C TYR A 166 -1.11 13.06 -2.91
N VAL A 167 -2.45 13.04 -2.89
CA VAL A 167 -3.25 13.94 -2.06
C VAL A 167 -3.00 13.70 -0.57
N ALA A 168 -2.95 12.44 -0.13
CA ALA A 168 -2.64 12.12 1.26
C ALA A 168 -1.20 12.52 1.65
N MET A 169 -0.20 12.28 0.78
CA MET A 169 1.18 12.71 1.05
C MET A 169 1.34 14.23 1.08
N GLN A 170 0.66 14.96 0.18
CA GLN A 170 0.67 16.41 0.13
C GLN A 170 0.04 17.01 1.38
N ALA A 171 -1.12 16.49 1.80
CA ALA A 171 -1.80 16.90 3.03
C ALA A 171 -0.95 16.59 4.27
N GLY A 172 -0.37 15.40 4.38
CA GLY A 172 0.46 15.01 5.52
C GLY A 172 1.83 15.69 5.60
N THR A 173 2.41 16.10 4.47
CA THR A 173 3.76 16.70 4.42
C THR A 173 3.73 18.22 4.35
N ASN A 174 2.88 18.80 3.51
CA ASN A 174 2.83 20.24 3.29
C ASN A 174 1.65 20.93 4.00
N ASN A 175 0.75 20.15 4.61
CA ASN A 175 -0.45 20.64 5.30
C ASN A 175 -1.24 21.66 4.47
N SER A 176 -1.39 21.35 3.17
CA SER A 176 -2.02 22.22 2.18
C SER A 176 -3.03 21.44 1.34
N PRO A 177 -4.17 22.04 0.98
CA PRO A 177 -5.16 21.39 0.14
C PRO A 177 -4.65 21.18 -1.30
N VAL A 178 -5.19 20.16 -1.97
CA VAL A 178 -5.03 19.94 -3.42
C VAL A 178 -6.37 20.25 -4.08
N CYS A 179 -6.40 21.18 -5.03
CA CYS A 179 -7.64 21.64 -5.66
C CYS A 179 -8.70 22.12 -4.65
N GLY A 180 -8.27 22.62 -3.48
CA GLY A 180 -9.17 23.03 -2.40
C GLY A 180 -9.66 21.91 -1.49
N ILE A 181 -9.21 20.66 -1.69
CA ILE A 181 -9.54 19.49 -0.85
C ILE A 181 -8.40 19.23 0.14
N ASP A 182 -8.68 19.31 1.43
CA ASP A 182 -7.77 18.92 2.51
C ASP A 182 -8.22 17.63 3.20
N VAL A 183 -7.65 16.51 2.77
CA VAL A 183 -7.99 15.16 3.29
C VAL A 183 -7.56 14.91 4.74
N ASN A 184 -6.93 15.87 5.42
CA ASN A 184 -6.76 15.84 6.87
C ASN A 184 -8.09 16.14 7.59
N THR A 185 -9.03 16.82 6.95
CA THR A 185 -10.38 17.05 7.48
C THR A 185 -11.31 15.89 7.12
N GLU A 186 -12.19 15.49 8.04
CA GLU A 186 -13.17 14.41 7.81
C GLU A 186 -14.03 14.69 6.58
N ARG A 187 -14.58 15.92 6.49
CA ARG A 187 -15.46 16.31 5.40
C ARG A 187 -14.82 16.10 4.02
N ASP A 188 -13.63 16.67 3.82
CA ASP A 188 -12.96 16.61 2.51
C ASP A 188 -12.40 15.22 2.22
N ARG A 189 -12.00 14.49 3.27
CA ARG A 189 -11.63 13.08 3.16
C ARG A 189 -12.78 12.24 2.63
N GLU A 190 -13.98 12.37 3.21
CA GLU A 190 -15.16 11.65 2.72
C GLU A 190 -15.51 12.03 1.28
N ILE A 191 -15.51 13.32 0.95
CA ILE A 191 -15.74 13.79 -0.43
C ILE A 191 -14.75 13.14 -1.40
N PHE A 192 -13.46 13.08 -1.03
CA PHE A 192 -12.43 12.47 -1.86
C PHE A 192 -12.66 10.97 -2.06
N ILE A 193 -12.96 10.25 -0.97
CA ILE A 193 -13.26 8.81 -0.98
C ILE A 193 -14.50 8.52 -1.84
N GLU A 194 -15.58 9.27 -1.67
CA GLU A 194 -16.80 9.15 -2.49
C GLU A 194 -16.51 9.42 -3.97
N THR A 195 -15.62 10.36 -4.26
CA THR A 195 -15.19 10.65 -5.65
C THR A 195 -14.40 9.49 -6.26
N MET A 196 -13.52 8.83 -5.50
CA MET A 196 -12.84 7.60 -5.95
C MET A 196 -13.85 6.50 -6.31
N VAL A 197 -14.86 6.31 -5.46
CA VAL A 197 -15.96 5.36 -5.68
C VAL A 197 -16.76 5.74 -6.94
N GLN A 198 -17.04 7.03 -7.13
CA GLN A 198 -17.78 7.52 -8.29
C GLN A 198 -17.03 7.25 -9.60
N ILE A 199 -15.71 7.46 -9.64
CA ILE A 199 -14.87 7.16 -10.82
C ILE A 199 -14.93 5.66 -11.16
N LEU A 200 -14.85 4.79 -10.14
CA LEU A 200 -14.93 3.35 -10.34
C LEU A 200 -16.30 2.92 -10.87
N LYS A 201 -17.39 3.45 -10.30
CA LYS A 201 -18.76 3.22 -10.79
C LYS A 201 -18.96 3.70 -12.23
N TRP A 202 -18.39 4.85 -12.59
CA TRP A 202 -18.42 5.34 -13.97
C TRP A 202 -17.72 4.39 -14.93
N ALA A 203 -16.54 3.88 -14.57
CA ALA A 203 -15.83 2.90 -15.38
C ALA A 203 -16.67 1.62 -15.59
N TRP A 204 -17.32 1.12 -14.53
CA TRP A 204 -18.17 -0.06 -14.59
C TRP A 204 -19.37 0.13 -15.52
N LYS A 205 -20.11 1.24 -15.32
CA LYS A 205 -21.27 1.60 -16.12
C LYS A 205 -20.92 1.84 -17.59
N ALA A 206 -19.86 2.59 -17.85
CA ALA A 206 -19.41 2.85 -19.22
C ALA A 206 -18.97 1.55 -19.92
N ALA A 207 -18.45 0.57 -19.17
CA ALA A 207 -18.12 -0.73 -19.75
C ALA A 207 -19.38 -1.46 -20.22
N ASP A 208 -20.45 -1.48 -19.40
CA ASP A 208 -21.73 -2.08 -19.76
C ASP A 208 -22.32 -1.44 -21.03
N GLU A 209 -22.40 -0.11 -21.06
CA GLU A 209 -22.93 0.63 -22.20
C GLU A 209 -22.13 0.37 -23.49
N ASN A 210 -20.81 0.29 -23.40
CA ASN A 210 -19.95 0.06 -24.56
C ASN A 210 -20.06 -1.37 -25.07
N ARG A 211 -20.19 -2.37 -24.19
CA ARG A 211 -20.41 -3.77 -24.61
C ARG A 211 -21.73 -3.92 -25.36
N HIS A 212 -22.80 -3.27 -24.90
CA HIS A 212 -24.09 -3.28 -25.60
C HIS A 212 -24.00 -2.64 -27.00
N LYS A 213 -23.32 -1.51 -27.15
CA LYS A 213 -23.12 -0.84 -28.46
C LYS A 213 -22.32 -1.70 -29.45
N HIS A 214 -21.35 -2.47 -28.99
CA HIS A 214 -20.53 -3.33 -29.86
C HIS A 214 -21.17 -4.71 -30.12
N GLY A 215 -22.00 -5.23 -29.22
CA GLY A 215 -22.82 -6.41 -29.45
C GLY A 215 -23.89 -6.21 -30.51
N LEU A 216 -24.50 -5.02 -30.56
CA LEU A 216 -25.50 -4.64 -31.58
C LEU A 216 -24.90 -4.49 -32.99
N LYS A 217 -23.59 -4.18 -33.11
CA LYS A 217 -22.90 -4.05 -34.40
C LYS A 217 -22.48 -5.39 -35.04
N LYS A 218 -22.61 -6.52 -34.33
CA LYS A 218 -22.27 -7.85 -34.88
C LYS A 218 -23.45 -8.58 -35.53
N ASN A 219 -24.66 -8.00 -35.48
CA ASN A 219 -25.89 -8.60 -36.02
C ASN A 219 -26.47 -7.83 -37.22
N VAL A 220 -25.63 -7.11 -37.99
CA VAL A 220 -26.00 -6.49 -39.27
C VAL A 220 -25.03 -6.94 -40.34
#